data_AF-A0A7X6HEF6-F1
#
_entry.id   AF-A0A7X6HEF6-F1
#
_cell.length_a   1.000
_cell.length_b   1.000
_cell.length_c   1.000
_cell.angle_alpha   90.00
_cell.angle_beta   90.00
_cell.angle_gamma   90.00
#
_symmetry.space_group_name_H-M   'P 1'
#
loop_
_entity.id
_entity.type
_entity.pdbx_description
1 polymer ?
#
loop_
_entity_poly.entity_id
_entity_poly.type
_entity_poly.pdbx_seq_one_letter_code
_entity_poly.pdbx_strand_id
1 'polypeptide(L)'
;MASLPRRAAASGLAALLSLAPTAPVAAVAAPADGPAAPVWSMPAAPAPTGWSGTLRTGTRAYFPGRFTTLEATGGQDSITVTWNRTSHTTHYSIVVADNAAMTRNVRTFGDITDTSYTIRNVSHGSRSGMPNFIRLYAHNQDFRTRPSVRLTAYAAAPEVSGREQVSVATWNILCAVCTSTPGPGTPKWTQRVGIIEQAVGSRKPDVLLLQEAGNYAVAGMKTRAMDDFAKRLKGSGYALDCRPESRVAGYYSNRVAYSTRKFSLVRHGTFALPKAPGSNVRGAAWVLLKSKKTGRKFYAVSFHTDPHIPLTGKNSKTATVTRIDARMKSLNRQKLPVIIGGDMNSSFYQLPSNIPHETLMELGWTDAASSAHTTNYKYPTFNGYRDQRQTWGRIDYILTKGIQGTVSYENVLDIDSSGQFTSTPGSDHNMVLARVRLR
;
A
#
# COMPACT_ATOMS: atom_id res chain seq x y z
N MET A 1 6.24 38.04 -32.05
CA MET A 1 7.67 37.93 -31.65
C MET A 1 7.69 37.45 -30.19
N ALA A 2 8.21 36.32 -29.76
CA ALA A 2 8.81 35.15 -30.41
C ALA A 2 8.27 33.90 -29.68
N SER A 3 7.87 32.92 -30.47
CA SER A 3 7.30 31.61 -30.08
C SER A 3 8.39 30.55 -30.11
N LEU A 4 8.35 29.54 -29.20
CA LEU A 4 8.80 28.14 -29.37
C LEU A 4 8.65 27.34 -28.04
N PRO A 5 8.59 26.00 -28.03
CA PRO A 5 7.28 25.30 -28.03
C PRO A 5 7.06 24.29 -26.89
N ARG A 6 5.80 23.84 -26.81
CA ARG A 6 5.29 22.71 -26.01
C ARG A 6 5.92 21.39 -26.45
N ARG A 7 6.31 20.52 -25.50
CA ARG A 7 6.54 19.09 -25.74
C ARG A 7 5.38 18.26 -25.20
N ALA A 8 4.82 17.49 -26.12
CA ALA A 8 3.73 16.55 -25.94
C ALA A 8 4.22 15.19 -25.41
N ALA A 9 3.29 14.48 -24.78
CA ALA A 9 3.42 13.14 -24.25
C ALA A 9 3.57 12.09 -25.36
N ALA A 10 4.41 11.09 -25.10
CA ALA A 10 4.55 9.89 -25.91
C ALA A 10 3.41 8.90 -25.60
N SER A 11 2.77 8.38 -26.64
CA SER A 11 1.88 7.22 -26.60
C SER A 11 2.18 6.33 -27.81
N GLY A 12 2.41 5.04 -27.54
CA GLY A 12 2.15 3.87 -28.38
C GLY A 12 2.64 3.86 -29.83
N LEU A 13 3.63 3.00 -30.12
CA LEU A 13 3.76 2.38 -31.44
C LEU A 13 3.99 0.86 -31.29
N ALA A 14 3.06 0.10 -31.86
CA ALA A 14 3.16 -1.32 -32.13
C ALA A 14 4.06 -1.54 -33.36
N ALA A 15 4.95 -2.53 -33.32
CA ALA A 15 5.78 -2.92 -34.45
C ALA A 15 5.02 -3.96 -35.31
N LEU A 16 4.67 -3.55 -36.53
CA LEU A 16 4.30 -4.40 -37.65
C LEU A 16 5.53 -4.48 -38.57
N LEU A 17 6.03 -5.68 -38.84
CA LEU A 17 7.04 -5.91 -39.88
C LEU A 17 6.31 -6.27 -41.19
N SER A 18 6.44 -5.42 -42.20
CA SER A 18 5.99 -5.64 -43.57
C SER A 18 7.10 -6.33 -44.39
N LEU A 19 6.76 -7.46 -45.03
CA LEU A 19 7.52 -8.03 -46.16
C LEU A 19 6.91 -7.50 -47.46
N ALA A 20 7.75 -6.99 -48.35
CA ALA A 20 7.37 -6.57 -49.71
C ALA A 20 7.31 -7.77 -50.68
N PRO A 21 6.50 -7.68 -51.76
CA PRO A 21 6.24 -8.79 -52.67
C PRO A 21 7.13 -8.75 -53.93
N THR A 22 7.40 -9.92 -54.50
CA THR A 22 7.80 -10.05 -55.92
C THR A 22 6.91 -11.08 -56.60
N ALA A 23 6.27 -10.65 -57.68
CA ALA A 23 5.40 -11.43 -58.56
C ALA A 23 6.22 -11.98 -59.77
N PRO A 24 5.61 -12.59 -60.81
CA PRO A 24 5.67 -14.03 -61.07
C PRO A 24 6.33 -14.38 -62.43
N VAL A 25 6.70 -15.65 -62.64
CA VAL A 25 6.89 -16.21 -64.00
C VAL A 25 6.39 -17.65 -64.04
N ALA A 26 5.53 -17.94 -65.02
CA ALA A 26 4.99 -19.26 -65.32
C ALA A 26 5.77 -19.97 -66.43
N ALA A 27 5.89 -21.29 -66.26
CA ALA A 27 6.11 -22.43 -67.17
C ALA A 27 6.69 -22.23 -68.59
N VAL A 28 7.73 -23.02 -68.89
CA VAL A 28 7.96 -23.61 -70.23
C VAL A 28 8.42 -25.07 -70.07
N ALA A 29 7.89 -25.93 -70.95
CA ALA A 29 8.07 -27.38 -71.01
C ALA A 29 9.46 -27.83 -71.51
N ALA A 30 9.75 -29.11 -71.28
CA ALA A 30 10.99 -29.81 -71.61
C ALA A 30 11.29 -29.95 -73.12
N PRO A 31 12.55 -30.26 -73.44
CA PRO A 31 12.85 -31.29 -74.43
C PRO A 31 13.71 -32.42 -73.84
N ALA A 32 13.57 -33.58 -74.48
CA ALA A 32 14.24 -34.84 -74.21
C ALA A 32 15.67 -34.90 -74.76
N ASP A 33 16.37 -35.95 -74.31
CA ASP A 33 17.53 -36.62 -74.91
C ASP A 33 18.95 -36.02 -74.76
N GLY A 34 19.78 -36.73 -73.98
CA GLY A 34 21.25 -36.58 -73.93
C GLY A 34 21.89 -37.51 -72.88
N PRO A 35 23.05 -38.16 -73.15
CA PRO A 35 23.32 -39.55 -72.76
C PRO A 35 23.81 -39.77 -71.32
N ALA A 36 23.60 -41.00 -70.83
CA ALA A 36 23.99 -41.47 -69.50
C ALA A 36 25.52 -41.51 -69.29
N ALA A 37 25.96 -41.01 -68.12
CA ALA A 37 27.33 -41.10 -67.60
C ALA A 37 27.39 -42.09 -66.42
N PRO A 38 28.54 -42.73 -66.15
CA PRO A 38 28.62 -44.05 -65.52
C PRO A 38 28.32 -44.05 -64.02
N VAL A 39 27.69 -45.14 -63.56
CA VAL A 39 27.42 -45.43 -62.16
C VAL A 39 28.73 -45.78 -61.46
N TRP A 40 29.19 -44.91 -60.57
CA TRP A 40 30.26 -45.21 -59.62
C TRP A 40 29.68 -46.01 -58.45
N SER A 41 29.98 -47.30 -58.38
CA SER A 41 29.71 -48.13 -57.21
C SER A 41 30.69 -47.78 -56.08
N MET A 42 30.20 -47.15 -55.02
CA MET A 42 30.98 -46.97 -53.79
C MET A 42 31.01 -48.29 -52.99
N PRO A 43 32.16 -48.71 -52.43
CA PRO A 43 32.21 -49.88 -51.56
C PRO A 43 31.45 -49.60 -50.26
N ALA A 44 30.71 -50.61 -49.79
CA ALA A 44 29.98 -50.54 -48.53
C ALA A 44 30.95 -50.28 -47.36
N ALA A 45 30.65 -49.28 -46.53
CA ALA A 45 31.37 -49.04 -45.30
C ALA A 45 31.21 -50.23 -44.34
N PRO A 46 32.26 -50.67 -43.63
CA PRO A 46 32.14 -51.75 -42.65
C PRO A 46 31.18 -51.34 -41.54
N ALA A 47 30.30 -52.26 -41.13
CA ALA A 47 29.38 -52.05 -40.02
C ALA A 47 30.19 -51.75 -38.74
N PRO A 48 29.81 -50.73 -37.94
CA PRO A 48 30.52 -50.43 -36.71
C PRO A 48 30.42 -51.63 -35.77
N THR A 49 31.59 -52.15 -35.36
CA THR A 49 31.70 -53.18 -34.33
C THR A 49 31.16 -52.62 -33.01
N GLY A 50 30.23 -53.36 -32.41
CA GLY A 50 29.46 -52.88 -31.26
C GLY A 50 30.33 -52.51 -30.08
N TRP A 51 30.22 -51.26 -29.63
CA TRP A 51 30.60 -50.88 -28.28
C TRP A 51 29.64 -51.58 -27.30
N SER A 52 30.09 -52.65 -26.65
CA SER A 52 29.37 -53.21 -25.50
C SER A 52 30.09 -52.77 -24.22
N GLY A 53 29.54 -51.73 -23.60
CA GLY A 53 29.86 -51.35 -22.23
C GLY A 53 28.63 -51.60 -21.37
N THR A 54 28.80 -52.19 -20.19
CA THR A 54 27.72 -52.21 -19.19
C THR A 54 27.47 -50.79 -18.70
N LEU A 55 26.37 -50.18 -19.13
CA LEU A 55 25.87 -48.93 -18.56
C LEU A 55 25.46 -49.20 -17.11
N ARG A 56 26.34 -48.88 -16.16
CA ARG A 56 25.93 -48.73 -14.76
C ARG A 56 25.25 -47.38 -14.61
N THR A 57 23.92 -47.37 -14.71
CA THR A 57 23.11 -46.20 -14.40
C THR A 57 23.11 -45.99 -12.88
N GLY A 58 24.06 -45.21 -12.38
CA GLY A 58 23.96 -44.66 -11.03
C GLY A 58 22.96 -43.50 -11.02
N THR A 59 21.72 -43.73 -10.62
CA THR A 59 20.72 -42.66 -10.43
C THR A 59 20.97 -41.93 -9.11
N ARG A 60 22.05 -41.17 -8.99
CA ARG A 60 22.06 -40.09 -7.99
C ARG A 60 21.15 -39.00 -8.51
N ALA A 61 19.97 -38.86 -7.92
CA ALA A 61 19.16 -37.68 -8.16
C ALA A 61 19.90 -36.48 -7.57
N TYR A 62 20.44 -35.64 -8.45
CA TYR A 62 21.21 -34.45 -8.09
C TYR A 62 20.30 -33.26 -7.76
N PHE A 63 19.14 -33.18 -8.41
CA PHE A 63 18.20 -32.09 -8.17
C PHE A 63 17.37 -32.32 -6.91
N PRO A 64 17.29 -31.33 -6.02
CA PRO A 64 16.42 -31.46 -4.87
C PRO A 64 14.94 -31.50 -5.28
N GLY A 65 14.11 -32.14 -4.44
CA GLY A 65 12.68 -32.26 -4.65
C GLY A 65 11.93 -30.94 -4.49
N ARG A 66 10.65 -30.90 -4.91
CA ARG A 66 9.82 -29.70 -4.78
C ARG A 66 9.26 -29.56 -3.36
N PHE A 67 9.09 -28.32 -2.92
CA PHE A 67 8.28 -27.99 -1.74
C PHE A 67 6.81 -28.37 -1.99
N THR A 68 6.17 -29.02 -1.03
CA THR A 68 4.74 -29.39 -1.07
C THR A 68 3.93 -28.66 0.00
N THR A 69 4.55 -28.27 1.12
CA THR A 69 3.95 -27.46 2.18
C THR A 69 4.93 -26.38 2.62
N LEU A 70 4.38 -25.19 2.89
CA LEU A 70 5.14 -24.03 3.30
C LEU A 70 4.22 -23.09 4.06
N GLU A 71 4.60 -22.74 5.29
CA GLU A 71 3.82 -21.89 6.18
C GLU A 71 4.71 -20.79 6.80
N ALA A 72 4.06 -19.74 7.28
CA ALA A 72 4.72 -18.66 8.00
C ALA A 72 3.90 -18.25 9.22
N THR A 73 4.58 -18.08 10.35
CA THR A 73 4.00 -17.59 11.60
C THR A 73 4.75 -16.35 12.05
N GLY A 74 4.00 -15.30 12.38
CA GLY A 74 4.58 -14.08 12.94
C GLY A 74 5.00 -14.27 14.39
N GLY A 75 6.15 -13.71 14.75
CA GLY A 75 6.57 -13.46 16.13
C GLY A 75 6.77 -11.96 16.36
N GLN A 76 7.21 -11.59 17.56
CA GLN A 76 7.57 -10.19 17.85
C GLN A 76 8.79 -9.79 17.03
N ASP A 77 8.60 -8.87 16.08
CA ASP A 77 9.62 -8.39 15.13
C ASP A 77 10.36 -9.52 14.39
N SER A 78 9.70 -10.67 14.21
CA SER A 78 10.23 -11.84 13.53
C SER A 78 9.16 -12.58 12.73
N ILE A 79 9.60 -13.40 11.78
CA ILE A 79 8.75 -14.33 11.04
C ILE A 79 9.43 -15.69 11.05
N THR A 80 8.73 -16.71 11.52
CA THR A 80 9.16 -18.10 11.42
C THR A 80 8.52 -18.74 10.22
N VAL A 81 9.32 -19.31 9.33
CA VAL A 81 8.87 -20.09 8.18
C VAL A 81 9.15 -21.57 8.42
N THR A 82 8.22 -22.42 8.02
CA THR A 82 8.29 -23.88 8.16
C THR A 82 7.91 -24.54 6.84
N TRP A 83 8.59 -25.62 6.47
CA TRP A 83 8.36 -26.33 5.21
C TRP A 83 8.53 -27.84 5.39
N ASN A 84 8.08 -28.63 4.41
CA ASN A 84 8.41 -30.06 4.39
C ASN A 84 9.87 -30.29 3.96
N ARG A 85 10.51 -31.34 4.48
CA ARG A 85 11.78 -31.81 3.93
C ARG A 85 11.59 -32.20 2.46
N THR A 86 12.50 -31.73 1.60
CA THR A 86 12.54 -32.09 0.18
C THR A 86 13.55 -33.22 -0.06
N SER A 87 13.27 -34.11 -1.01
CA SER A 87 14.17 -35.21 -1.37
C SER A 87 15.51 -34.66 -1.91
N HIS A 88 16.60 -35.41 -1.76
CA HIS A 88 17.92 -35.05 -2.31
C HIS A 88 18.35 -33.61 -1.98
N THR A 89 18.10 -33.16 -0.76
CA THR A 89 18.42 -31.80 -0.30
C THR A 89 19.44 -31.86 0.81
N THR A 90 20.52 -31.09 0.69
CA THR A 90 21.53 -30.96 1.74
C THR A 90 21.30 -29.74 2.62
N HIS A 91 20.82 -28.65 2.04
CA HIS A 91 20.50 -27.41 2.74
C HIS A 91 19.49 -26.56 1.97
N TYR A 92 19.00 -25.51 2.62
CA TYR A 92 18.05 -24.54 2.09
C TYR A 92 18.63 -23.13 2.13
N SER A 93 18.12 -22.28 1.24
CA SER A 93 18.24 -20.83 1.40
C SER A 93 16.90 -20.14 1.31
N ILE A 94 16.78 -19.01 1.99
CA ILE A 94 15.57 -18.21 2.11
C ILE A 94 15.88 -16.81 1.61
N VAL A 95 15.08 -16.31 0.68
CA VAL A 95 15.14 -14.95 0.19
C VAL A 95 13.94 -14.18 0.70
N VAL A 96 14.19 -13.05 1.35
CA VAL A 96 13.19 -12.15 1.92
C VAL A 96 13.32 -10.79 1.25
N ALA A 97 12.19 -10.15 0.94
CA ALA A 97 12.15 -8.82 0.36
C ALA A 97 10.95 -8.01 0.85
N ASP A 98 11.05 -6.69 0.71
CA ASP A 98 10.04 -5.73 1.17
C ASP A 98 8.98 -5.42 0.09
N ASN A 99 9.07 -6.04 -1.09
CA ASN A 99 8.10 -5.88 -2.17
C ASN A 99 7.76 -7.22 -2.86
N ALA A 100 6.57 -7.27 -3.46
CA ALA A 100 6.06 -8.48 -4.10
C ALA A 100 6.95 -8.97 -5.25
N ALA A 101 7.60 -8.05 -5.98
CA ALA A 101 8.56 -8.40 -7.04
C ALA A 101 9.86 -9.01 -6.52
N MET A 102 10.11 -8.96 -5.21
CA MET A 102 11.31 -9.46 -4.54
C MET A 102 12.62 -8.84 -5.03
N THR A 103 12.59 -7.52 -5.23
CA THR A 103 13.74 -6.73 -5.72
C THR A 103 14.22 -5.68 -4.72
N ARG A 104 13.46 -5.44 -3.65
CA ARG A 104 13.74 -4.38 -2.68
C ARG A 104 14.18 -4.93 -1.33
N ASN A 105 15.27 -4.36 -0.79
CA ASN A 105 15.88 -4.73 0.49
C ASN A 105 16.04 -6.25 0.63
N VAL A 106 16.55 -6.87 -0.44
CA VAL A 106 16.64 -8.32 -0.56
C VAL A 106 17.67 -8.84 0.44
N ARG A 107 17.24 -9.80 1.27
CA ARG A 107 18.07 -10.48 2.25
C ARG A 107 18.02 -11.97 1.97
N THR A 108 19.18 -12.60 1.96
CA THR A 108 19.31 -14.05 1.75
C THR A 108 19.91 -14.70 2.99
N PHE A 109 19.28 -15.77 3.44
CA PHE A 109 19.75 -16.62 4.53
C PHE A 109 20.07 -18.00 3.93
N GLY A 110 21.28 -18.50 4.11
CA GLY A 110 21.78 -19.73 3.50
C GLY A 110 22.14 -20.80 4.53
N ASP A 111 22.57 -21.96 4.04
CA ASP A 111 23.12 -23.07 4.83
C ASP A 111 22.18 -23.60 5.92
N ILE A 112 20.87 -23.51 5.69
CA ILE A 112 19.86 -23.98 6.64
C ILE A 112 19.66 -25.47 6.42
N THR A 113 19.90 -26.31 7.42
CA THR A 113 19.72 -27.77 7.35
C THR A 113 18.38 -28.24 7.92
N ASP A 114 17.80 -27.44 8.80
CA ASP A 114 16.46 -27.65 9.36
C ASP A 114 15.35 -27.34 8.35
N THR A 115 14.13 -27.73 8.69
CA THR A 115 12.91 -27.41 7.92
C THR A 115 12.10 -26.28 8.54
N SER A 116 12.77 -25.46 9.36
CA SER A 116 12.23 -24.25 9.96
C SER A 116 13.33 -23.21 10.08
N TYR A 117 12.98 -21.94 9.92
CA TYR A 117 13.90 -20.84 10.14
C TYR A 117 13.18 -19.59 10.63
N THR A 118 13.75 -18.91 11.63
CA THR A 118 13.22 -17.65 12.16
C THR A 118 13.99 -16.47 11.59
N ILE A 119 13.33 -15.72 10.72
CA ILE A 119 13.82 -14.43 10.20
C ILE A 119 13.61 -13.40 11.32
N ARG A 120 14.71 -12.99 11.95
CA ARG A 120 14.72 -11.90 12.95
C ARG A 120 14.90 -10.54 12.26
N ASN A 121 14.53 -9.47 12.96
CA ASN A 121 14.70 -8.10 12.48
C ASN A 121 14.06 -7.89 11.10
N VAL A 122 12.79 -8.29 10.95
CA VAL A 122 12.08 -7.98 9.70
C VAL A 122 12.02 -6.46 9.51
N SER A 123 12.29 -5.98 8.30
CA SER A 123 12.48 -4.54 7.98
C SER A 123 11.35 -3.65 8.51
N HIS A 124 10.15 -4.24 8.63
CA HIS A 124 8.95 -3.53 9.01
C HIS A 124 8.47 -3.79 10.45
N GLY A 125 9.05 -4.74 11.20
CA GLY A 125 8.64 -5.05 12.58
C GLY A 125 7.15 -5.37 12.79
N SER A 126 6.77 -5.68 14.03
CA SER A 126 5.39 -5.99 14.44
C SER A 126 4.44 -4.81 14.37
N ARG A 127 4.95 -3.57 14.38
CA ARG A 127 4.12 -2.36 14.50
C ARG A 127 3.70 -1.72 13.18
N SER A 128 4.27 -2.13 12.06
CA SER A 128 4.02 -1.48 10.75
C SER A 128 2.79 -1.98 10.01
N GLY A 129 2.41 -3.24 10.25
CA GLY A 129 1.47 -3.96 9.40
C GLY A 129 1.92 -4.16 7.95
N MET A 130 3.19 -3.90 7.60
CA MET A 130 3.67 -4.09 6.23
C MET A 130 4.01 -5.57 5.96
N PRO A 131 3.67 -6.09 4.75
CA PRO A 131 4.00 -7.45 4.37
C PRO A 131 5.51 -7.63 4.12
N ASN A 132 5.99 -8.84 4.37
CA ASN A 132 7.28 -9.33 3.91
C ASN A 132 7.03 -10.44 2.89
N PHE A 133 7.86 -10.50 1.85
CA PHE A 133 7.72 -11.48 0.77
C PHE A 133 8.88 -12.47 0.83
N ILE A 134 8.56 -13.77 0.87
CA ILE A 134 9.54 -14.82 1.18
C ILE A 134 9.50 -15.92 0.11
N ARG A 135 10.68 -16.40 -0.30
CA ARG A 135 10.86 -17.59 -1.14
C ARG A 135 11.95 -18.48 -0.57
N LEU A 136 11.79 -19.79 -0.78
CA LEU A 136 12.76 -20.79 -0.38
C LEU A 136 13.37 -21.49 -1.60
N TYR A 137 14.61 -21.91 -1.45
CA TYR A 137 15.36 -22.70 -2.41
C TYR A 137 15.93 -23.91 -1.66
N ALA A 138 15.75 -25.11 -2.20
CA ALA A 138 16.46 -26.28 -1.73
C ALA A 138 17.69 -26.49 -2.62
N HIS A 139 18.77 -26.98 -2.01
CA HIS A 139 20.07 -27.14 -2.64
C HIS A 139 20.65 -28.53 -2.40
N ASN A 140 21.46 -28.98 -3.35
CA ASN A 140 22.28 -30.17 -3.25
C ASN A 140 23.52 -29.97 -4.10
N GLN A 141 24.66 -29.73 -3.46
CA GLN A 141 25.88 -29.27 -4.13
C GLN A 141 25.55 -28.01 -4.98
N ASP A 142 25.94 -28.00 -6.25
CA ASP A 142 25.70 -26.88 -7.17
C ASP A 142 24.26 -26.85 -7.75
N PHE A 143 23.44 -27.86 -7.44
CA PHE A 143 22.08 -27.95 -7.93
C PHE A 143 21.09 -27.28 -6.98
N ARG A 144 20.17 -26.49 -7.53
CA ARG A 144 19.07 -25.88 -6.78
C ARG A 144 17.71 -26.15 -7.40
N THR A 145 16.68 -26.15 -6.57
CA THR A 145 15.30 -26.23 -7.05
C THR A 145 14.85 -24.95 -7.73
N ARG A 146 13.71 -25.03 -8.43
CA ARG A 146 12.88 -23.83 -8.63
C ARG A 146 12.50 -23.27 -7.25
N PRO A 147 12.36 -21.94 -7.11
CA PRO A 147 11.93 -21.36 -5.85
C PRO A 147 10.55 -21.88 -5.46
N SER A 148 10.28 -21.89 -4.16
CA SER A 148 8.94 -22.10 -3.63
C SER A 148 7.93 -21.08 -4.19
N VAL A 149 6.65 -21.33 -3.95
CA VAL A 149 5.65 -20.26 -4.01
C VAL A 149 6.09 -19.09 -3.13
N ARG A 150 5.77 -17.87 -3.55
CA ARG A 150 6.06 -16.67 -2.75
C ARG A 150 5.07 -16.59 -1.61
N LEU A 151 5.56 -16.61 -0.37
CA LEU A 151 4.76 -16.29 0.79
C LEU A 151 4.65 -14.78 0.94
N THR A 152 3.48 -14.34 1.40
CA THR A 152 3.29 -13.01 1.99
C THR A 152 3.09 -13.23 3.49
N ALA A 153 4.02 -12.74 4.29
CA ALA A 153 4.04 -12.99 5.73
C ALA A 153 4.19 -11.68 6.52
N TYR A 154 3.74 -11.71 7.77
CA TYR A 154 3.73 -10.55 8.67
C TYR A 154 4.32 -10.95 10.01
N ALA A 155 4.99 -10.01 10.69
CA ALA A 155 5.29 -10.18 12.10
C ALA A 155 3.99 -10.22 12.92
N ALA A 156 4.04 -10.79 14.13
CA ALA A 156 2.86 -10.87 14.99
C ALA A 156 2.37 -9.48 15.36
N ALA A 157 1.05 -9.29 15.33
CA ALA A 157 0.40 -8.06 15.78
C ALA A 157 0.73 -7.82 17.27
N PRO A 158 0.95 -6.56 17.70
CA PRO A 158 1.09 -6.26 19.12
C PRO A 158 -0.21 -6.59 19.87
N GLU A 159 -0.07 -7.18 21.05
CA GLU A 159 -1.19 -7.52 21.93
C GLU A 159 -2.09 -6.31 22.21
N VAL A 160 -3.40 -6.53 22.20
CA VAL A 160 -4.39 -5.47 22.42
C VAL A 160 -4.67 -5.33 23.90
N SER A 161 -4.46 -4.12 24.46
CA SER A 161 -4.84 -3.81 25.85
C SER A 161 -5.75 -2.58 25.93
N GLY A 162 -6.55 -2.51 26.99
CA GLY A 162 -7.30 -1.31 27.34
C GLY A 162 -8.78 -1.53 27.59
N ARG A 163 -9.38 -0.51 28.20
CA ARG A 163 -10.77 -0.37 28.68
C ARG A 163 -11.80 -0.14 27.58
N GLU A 164 -11.58 0.99 26.93
CA GLU A 164 -12.60 1.68 26.17
C GLU A 164 -12.28 1.59 24.70
N GLN A 165 -13.12 0.88 23.95
CA GLN A 165 -12.97 0.80 22.51
C GLN A 165 -13.41 2.12 21.86
N VAL A 166 -12.55 2.64 20.98
CA VAL A 166 -12.81 3.81 20.15
C VAL A 166 -12.62 3.41 18.70
N SER A 167 -13.62 3.70 17.85
CA SER A 167 -13.47 3.61 16.40
C SER A 167 -12.95 4.95 15.86
N VAL A 168 -11.89 4.93 15.07
CA VAL A 168 -11.33 6.11 14.41
C VAL A 168 -11.24 5.85 12.92
N ALA A 169 -11.70 6.81 12.13
CA ALA A 169 -11.54 6.81 10.68
C ALA A 169 -10.61 7.94 10.24
N THR A 170 -9.84 7.72 9.18
CA THR A 170 -9.23 8.79 8.39
C THR A 170 -9.74 8.74 6.97
N TRP A 171 -9.98 9.90 6.37
CA TRP A 171 -10.49 9.98 5.01
C TRP A 171 -10.12 11.31 4.34
N ASN A 172 -9.36 11.24 3.25
CA ASN A 172 -9.30 12.33 2.28
C ASN A 172 -10.64 12.35 1.55
N ILE A 173 -11.40 13.44 1.66
CA ILE A 173 -12.76 13.52 1.09
C ILE A 173 -12.81 14.19 -0.27
N LEU A 174 -11.64 14.45 -0.88
CA LEU A 174 -11.44 15.22 -2.10
C LEU A 174 -11.99 16.63 -2.02
N CYS A 175 -11.16 17.63 -2.35
CA CYS A 175 -11.55 19.02 -2.20
C CYS A 175 -12.87 19.34 -2.93
N ALA A 176 -13.73 20.16 -2.30
CA ALA A 176 -15.08 20.38 -2.81
C ALA A 176 -15.13 21.06 -4.20
N VAL A 177 -14.03 21.70 -4.60
CA VAL A 177 -13.86 22.37 -5.90
C VAL A 177 -13.00 21.57 -6.88
N CYS A 178 -12.54 20.37 -6.49
CA CYS A 178 -11.76 19.47 -7.33
C CYS A 178 -12.71 18.71 -8.26
N THR A 179 -12.82 19.16 -9.51
CA THR A 179 -13.74 18.58 -10.52
C THR A 179 -13.03 17.88 -11.67
N SER A 180 -11.69 17.94 -11.71
CA SER A 180 -10.84 17.34 -12.74
C SER A 180 -9.70 16.50 -12.16
N THR A 181 -9.71 16.27 -10.85
CA THR A 181 -8.73 15.45 -10.12
C THR A 181 -9.47 14.27 -9.50
N PRO A 182 -9.06 13.02 -9.77
CA PRO A 182 -7.84 12.59 -10.45
C PRO A 182 -7.97 12.49 -12.00
N GLY A 183 -9.11 12.86 -12.57
CA GLY A 183 -9.26 12.91 -14.03
C GLY A 183 -10.64 13.35 -14.51
N PRO A 184 -10.87 13.33 -15.84
CA PRO A 184 -12.18 13.55 -16.43
C PRO A 184 -13.22 12.60 -15.81
N GLY A 185 -14.42 13.10 -15.50
CA GLY A 185 -15.47 12.30 -14.88
C GLY A 185 -15.46 12.27 -13.35
N THR A 186 -14.55 13.01 -12.69
CA THR A 186 -14.58 13.21 -11.23
C THR A 186 -15.96 13.77 -10.80
N PRO A 187 -16.72 13.06 -9.93
CA PRO A 187 -18.01 13.54 -9.48
C PRO A 187 -17.91 14.85 -8.69
N LYS A 188 -18.86 15.76 -8.92
CA LYS A 188 -18.90 17.07 -8.23
C LYS A 188 -19.22 16.86 -6.76
N TRP A 189 -18.77 17.78 -5.90
CA TRP A 189 -19.08 17.76 -4.47
C TRP A 189 -20.57 17.59 -4.15
N THR A 190 -21.45 18.23 -4.93
CA THR A 190 -22.91 18.12 -4.77
C THR A 190 -23.44 16.70 -4.99
N GLN A 191 -22.73 15.87 -5.75
CA GLN A 191 -23.06 14.45 -5.96
C GLN A 191 -22.41 13.56 -4.88
N ARG A 192 -21.25 13.97 -4.36
CA ARG A 192 -20.44 13.17 -3.42
C ARG A 192 -20.85 13.33 -1.96
N VAL A 193 -21.29 14.52 -1.54
CA VAL A 193 -21.50 14.83 -0.11
C VAL A 193 -22.51 13.90 0.57
N GLY A 194 -23.57 13.49 -0.12
CA GLY A 194 -24.55 12.52 0.40
C GLY A 194 -23.96 11.12 0.56
N ILE A 195 -23.11 10.69 -0.37
CA ILE A 195 -22.41 9.40 -0.31
C ILE A 195 -21.41 9.38 0.85
N ILE A 196 -20.66 10.48 1.03
CA ILE A 196 -19.75 10.66 2.15
C ILE A 196 -20.51 10.61 3.49
N GLU A 197 -21.62 11.33 3.59
CA GLU A 197 -22.49 11.31 4.78
C GLU A 197 -23.01 9.90 5.08
N GLN A 198 -23.49 9.17 4.07
CA GLN A 198 -23.97 7.80 4.20
C GLN A 198 -22.86 6.84 4.65
N ALA A 199 -21.64 6.97 4.11
CA ALA A 199 -20.50 6.16 4.53
C ALA A 199 -20.13 6.40 6.01
N VAL A 200 -20.16 7.67 6.45
CA VAL A 200 -19.96 8.01 7.88
C VAL A 200 -21.08 7.42 8.73
N GLY A 201 -22.34 7.51 8.29
CA GLY A 201 -23.50 6.96 8.99
C GLY A 201 -23.53 5.44 9.07
N SER A 202 -22.98 4.74 8.06
CA SER A 202 -22.93 3.27 8.02
C SER A 202 -21.83 2.70 8.91
N ARG A 203 -20.65 3.32 8.93
CA ARG A 203 -19.50 2.87 9.73
C ARG A 203 -19.45 3.46 11.14
N LYS A 204 -20.13 4.59 11.39
CA LYS A 204 -20.23 5.27 12.69
C LYS A 204 -18.89 5.37 13.42
N PRO A 205 -17.83 5.92 12.81
CA PRO A 205 -16.56 6.12 13.49
C PRO A 205 -16.77 7.07 14.67
N ASP A 206 -16.15 6.84 15.83
CA ASP A 206 -16.30 7.76 16.97
C ASP A 206 -15.51 9.06 16.77
N VAL A 207 -14.44 8.99 15.98
CA VAL A 207 -13.62 10.12 15.52
C VAL A 207 -13.33 9.96 14.03
N LEU A 208 -13.44 11.04 13.26
CA LEU A 208 -13.19 11.10 11.83
C LEU A 208 -12.14 12.18 11.54
N LEU A 209 -11.01 11.76 10.98
CA LEU A 209 -9.85 12.57 10.64
C LEU A 209 -9.91 12.89 9.15
N LEU A 210 -10.22 14.13 8.79
CA LEU A 210 -10.56 14.53 7.42
C LEU A 210 -9.42 15.29 6.76
N GLN A 211 -9.14 14.94 5.50
CA GLN A 211 -8.23 15.68 4.63
C GLN A 211 -8.98 16.30 3.45
N GLU A 212 -8.44 17.39 2.90
CA GLU A 212 -9.07 18.18 1.83
C GLU A 212 -10.46 18.76 2.15
N ALA A 213 -10.85 18.74 3.42
CA ALA A 213 -12.04 19.34 4.00
C ALA A 213 -11.93 20.89 4.11
N GLY A 214 -11.57 21.53 3.00
CA GLY A 214 -11.52 22.98 2.87
C GLY A 214 -12.93 23.57 2.70
N ASN A 215 -13.21 24.69 3.37
CA ASN A 215 -14.53 25.31 3.33
C ASN A 215 -14.68 26.20 2.09
N TYR A 216 -14.87 25.62 0.92
CA TYR A 216 -14.98 26.34 -0.35
C TYR A 216 -16.44 26.73 -0.68
N ALA A 217 -16.60 27.81 -1.44
CA ALA A 217 -17.86 28.07 -2.15
C ALA A 217 -17.95 27.09 -3.33
N VAL A 218 -19.09 26.42 -3.49
CA VAL A 218 -19.33 25.45 -4.56
C VAL A 218 -20.43 25.98 -5.45
N ALA A 219 -20.21 25.99 -6.76
CA ALA A 219 -21.23 26.39 -7.73
C ALA A 219 -22.51 25.56 -7.54
N GLY A 220 -23.65 26.24 -7.41
CA GLY A 220 -24.95 25.60 -7.16
C GLY A 220 -25.29 25.34 -5.69
N MET A 221 -24.40 25.66 -4.73
CA MET A 221 -24.71 25.58 -3.30
C MET A 221 -24.92 26.97 -2.68
N LYS A 222 -25.91 27.08 -1.79
CA LYS A 222 -26.18 28.30 -1.00
C LYS A 222 -25.22 28.47 0.18
N THR A 223 -24.68 27.36 0.68
CA THR A 223 -23.75 27.29 1.82
C THR A 223 -22.40 26.77 1.34
N ARG A 224 -21.32 27.14 2.04
CA ARG A 224 -19.98 26.61 1.74
C ARG A 224 -19.90 25.13 2.12
N ALA A 225 -19.05 24.38 1.41
CA ALA A 225 -19.01 22.93 1.47
C ALA A 225 -18.90 22.36 2.90
N MET A 226 -18.02 22.91 3.73
CA MET A 226 -17.81 22.38 5.09
C MET A 226 -18.79 22.94 6.11
N ASP A 227 -19.39 24.10 5.84
CA ASP A 227 -20.50 24.58 6.68
C ASP A 227 -21.75 23.71 6.45
N ASP A 228 -22.02 23.30 5.20
CA ASP A 228 -23.06 22.31 4.87
C ASP A 228 -22.75 20.93 5.47
N PHE A 229 -21.53 20.44 5.28
CA PHE A 229 -21.12 19.14 5.81
C PHE A 229 -21.14 19.09 7.34
N ALA A 230 -20.74 20.18 8.02
CA ALA A 230 -20.86 20.28 9.47
C ALA A 230 -22.33 20.18 9.94
N LYS A 231 -23.28 20.77 9.21
CA LYS A 231 -24.71 20.68 9.52
C LYS A 231 -25.23 19.24 9.38
N ARG A 232 -24.85 18.55 8.29
CA ARG A 232 -25.15 17.13 8.05
C ARG A 232 -24.61 16.23 9.15
N LEU A 233 -23.32 16.38 9.47
CA LEU A 233 -22.66 15.67 10.56
C LEU A 233 -23.32 15.94 11.92
N LYS A 234 -23.73 17.18 12.20
CA LYS A 234 -24.49 17.52 13.41
C LYS A 234 -25.81 16.76 13.50
N GLY A 235 -26.55 16.63 12.40
CA GLY A 235 -27.75 15.79 12.30
C GLY A 235 -27.47 14.31 12.63
N SER A 236 -26.26 13.84 12.34
CA SER A 236 -25.78 12.49 12.66
C SER A 236 -25.12 12.35 14.04
N GLY A 237 -25.16 13.37 14.90
CA GLY A 237 -24.60 13.32 16.25
C GLY A 237 -23.09 13.58 16.35
N TYR A 238 -22.51 14.23 15.33
CA TYR A 238 -21.11 14.62 15.29
C TYR A 238 -20.93 16.13 15.46
N ALA A 239 -19.81 16.54 16.03
CA ALA A 239 -19.30 17.89 15.90
C ALA A 239 -18.08 17.86 14.99
N LEU A 240 -17.99 18.80 14.07
CA LEU A 240 -16.78 19.09 13.30
C LEU A 240 -16.02 20.20 14.03
N ASP A 241 -14.71 20.03 14.24
CA ASP A 241 -13.87 21.02 14.91
C ASP A 241 -14.09 22.44 14.37
N CYS A 242 -14.18 23.39 15.28
CA CYS A 242 -14.60 24.75 14.97
C CYS A 242 -13.41 25.61 14.53
N ARG A 243 -12.97 25.43 13.28
CA ARG A 243 -12.06 26.32 12.52
C ARG A 243 -10.64 26.51 13.15
N PRO A 244 -9.62 26.89 12.35
CA PRO A 244 -8.26 27.14 12.86
C PRO A 244 -8.20 28.32 13.86
N GLU A 245 -7.13 28.38 14.67
CA GLU A 245 -6.92 29.31 15.80
C GLU A 245 -6.94 30.82 15.47
N SER A 246 -7.01 31.26 14.20
CA SER A 246 -7.33 32.65 13.86
C SER A 246 -7.68 32.81 12.37
N ARG A 247 -8.39 33.89 12.01
CA ARG A 247 -8.60 34.33 10.61
C ARG A 247 -7.30 34.66 9.85
N VAL A 248 -6.16 34.72 10.55
CA VAL A 248 -4.86 35.22 10.03
C VAL A 248 -3.90 34.07 9.70
N ALA A 249 -4.11 32.85 10.21
CA ALA A 249 -3.43 31.66 9.71
C ALA A 249 -4.21 31.09 8.52
N GLY A 250 -3.57 30.91 7.36
CA GLY A 250 -4.22 30.40 6.15
C GLY A 250 -5.10 29.18 6.42
N TYR A 251 -6.30 29.14 5.82
CA TYR A 251 -7.30 28.09 6.02
C TYR A 251 -6.74 26.70 5.70
N TYR A 252 -6.32 25.93 6.72
CA TYR A 252 -5.98 24.52 6.54
C TYR A 252 -7.24 23.71 6.25
N SER A 253 -7.14 22.81 5.29
CA SER A 253 -8.26 21.96 4.85
C SER A 253 -8.43 20.70 5.70
N ASN A 254 -7.51 20.39 6.61
CA ASN A 254 -7.65 19.22 7.48
C ASN A 254 -8.55 19.55 8.68
N ARG A 255 -9.42 18.61 9.03
CA ARG A 255 -10.45 18.78 10.08
C ARG A 255 -10.59 17.51 10.91
N VAL A 256 -11.14 17.65 12.11
CA VAL A 256 -11.49 16.50 12.96
C VAL A 256 -12.96 16.57 13.36
N ALA A 257 -13.72 15.53 13.02
CA ALA A 257 -15.06 15.32 13.54
C ALA A 257 -15.06 14.26 14.65
N TYR A 258 -15.97 14.38 15.60
CA TYR A 258 -16.08 13.45 16.73
C TYR A 258 -17.54 13.30 17.19
N SER A 259 -17.88 12.11 17.72
CA SER A 259 -19.20 11.83 18.28
C SER A 259 -19.44 12.64 19.55
N THR A 260 -20.42 13.54 19.53
CA THR A 260 -20.78 14.36 20.70
C THR A 260 -21.49 13.54 21.77
N ARG A 261 -22.01 12.35 21.43
CA ARG A 261 -22.55 11.41 22.42
C ARG A 261 -21.46 10.78 23.29
N LYS A 262 -20.29 10.49 22.70
CA LYS A 262 -19.19 9.79 23.41
C LYS A 262 -18.16 10.74 24.02
N PHE A 263 -17.92 11.89 23.39
CA PHE A 263 -16.82 12.76 23.76
C PHE A 263 -17.25 14.19 24.01
N SER A 264 -16.56 14.84 24.95
CA SER A 264 -16.53 16.29 25.11
C SER A 264 -15.21 16.83 24.56
N LEU A 265 -15.26 17.92 23.82
CA LEU A 265 -14.06 18.63 23.37
C LEU A 265 -13.44 19.39 24.54
N VAL A 266 -12.16 19.15 24.81
CA VAL A 266 -11.40 19.84 25.87
C VAL A 266 -10.63 21.00 25.28
N ARG A 267 -9.86 20.74 24.21
CA ARG A 267 -9.03 21.72 23.49
C ARG A 267 -8.95 21.31 22.03
N HIS A 268 -8.68 22.25 21.15
CA HIS A 268 -8.37 21.99 19.75
C HIS A 268 -7.37 23.01 19.25
N GLY A 269 -6.82 22.78 18.06
CA GLY A 269 -5.97 23.75 17.39
C GLY A 269 -5.46 23.23 16.07
N THR A 270 -4.61 24.05 15.44
CA THR A 270 -3.98 23.71 14.16
C THR A 270 -2.51 24.10 14.16
N PHE A 271 -1.70 23.49 13.31
CA PHE A 271 -0.32 23.94 13.08
C PHE A 271 0.16 23.68 11.65
N ALA A 272 1.05 24.54 11.17
CA ALA A 272 1.59 24.48 9.81
C ALA A 272 2.47 23.25 9.56
N LEU A 273 2.30 22.65 8.38
CA LEU A 273 3.14 21.57 7.88
C LEU A 273 3.99 22.03 6.68
N PRO A 274 5.12 21.34 6.41
CA PRO A 274 5.91 21.51 5.18
C PRO A 274 5.04 21.47 3.92
N LYS A 275 5.40 22.29 2.92
CA LYS A 275 4.72 22.37 1.63
C LYS A 275 5.69 22.78 0.53
N ALA A 276 5.38 22.47 -0.72
CA ALA A 276 6.15 22.98 -1.85
C ALA A 276 5.86 24.48 -2.08
N PRO A 277 6.81 25.26 -2.66
CA PRO A 277 6.50 26.56 -3.25
C PRO A 277 5.32 26.45 -4.22
N GLY A 278 4.40 27.42 -4.21
CA GLY A 278 3.19 27.39 -5.05
C GLY A 278 2.10 26.37 -4.67
N SER A 279 2.40 25.41 -3.80
CA SER A 279 1.39 24.44 -3.32
C SER A 279 0.46 25.04 -2.26
N ASN A 280 -0.73 24.43 -2.13
CA ASN A 280 -1.74 24.76 -1.14
C ASN A 280 -1.17 24.72 0.29
N VAL A 281 -1.71 25.55 1.18
CA VAL A 281 -1.34 25.53 2.60
C VAL A 281 -1.59 24.15 3.20
N ARG A 282 -0.57 23.57 3.85
CA ARG A 282 -0.65 22.30 4.57
C ARG A 282 -0.62 22.56 6.07
N GLY A 283 -1.50 21.90 6.81
CA GLY A 283 -1.54 22.01 8.27
C GLY A 283 -2.20 20.80 8.89
N ALA A 284 -1.83 20.48 10.12
CA ALA A 284 -2.52 19.48 10.92
C ALA A 284 -3.63 20.14 11.75
N ALA A 285 -4.75 19.44 11.92
CA ALA A 285 -5.81 19.81 12.86
C ALA A 285 -5.84 18.78 13.98
N TRP A 286 -5.93 19.24 15.23
CA TRP A 286 -5.93 18.36 16.38
C TRP A 286 -7.02 18.73 17.38
N VAL A 287 -7.52 17.72 18.08
CA VAL A 287 -8.45 17.84 19.20
C VAL A 287 -7.94 17.04 20.38
N LEU A 288 -8.22 17.52 21.58
CA LEU A 288 -8.13 16.78 22.83
C LEU A 288 -9.56 16.46 23.26
N LEU A 289 -9.91 15.18 23.23
CA LEU A 289 -11.24 14.69 23.57
C LEU A 289 -11.22 14.07 24.96
N LYS A 290 -12.31 14.23 25.71
CA LYS A 290 -12.57 13.53 26.98
C LYS A 290 -13.73 12.56 26.79
N SER A 291 -13.51 11.29 27.09
CA SER A 291 -14.58 10.30 27.18
C SER A 291 -15.61 10.71 28.23
N LYS A 292 -16.87 10.76 27.83
CA LYS A 292 -18.00 10.95 28.75
C LYS A 292 -18.26 9.72 29.60
N LYS A 293 -17.83 8.53 29.14
CA LYS A 293 -17.98 7.27 29.87
C LYS A 293 -16.92 7.11 30.96
N THR A 294 -15.65 7.37 30.63
CA THR A 294 -14.52 7.05 31.52
C THR A 294 -13.82 8.27 32.10
N GLY A 295 -14.11 9.47 31.58
CA GLY A 295 -13.42 10.70 31.95
C GLY A 295 -11.99 10.83 31.39
N ARG A 296 -11.49 9.80 30.68
CA ARG A 296 -10.13 9.77 30.14
C ARG A 296 -10.00 10.64 28.90
N LYS A 297 -8.79 11.13 28.67
CA LYS A 297 -8.48 12.04 27.57
C LYS A 297 -7.55 11.39 26.56
N PHE A 298 -7.72 11.74 25.29
CA PHE A 298 -6.81 11.36 24.22
C PHE A 298 -6.77 12.44 23.14
N TYR A 299 -5.67 12.50 22.41
CA TYR A 299 -5.52 13.38 21.26
C TYR A 299 -5.90 12.65 19.97
N ALA A 300 -6.55 13.37 19.07
CA ALA A 300 -6.80 12.94 17.70
C ALA A 300 -6.31 14.02 16.72
N VAL A 301 -5.57 13.63 15.69
CA VAL A 301 -4.90 14.57 14.76
C VAL A 301 -5.13 14.16 13.31
N SER A 302 -5.67 15.05 12.50
CA SER A 302 -5.71 14.91 11.05
C SER A 302 -4.52 15.62 10.40
N PHE A 303 -3.85 14.97 9.45
CA PHE A 303 -2.77 15.57 8.66
C PHE A 303 -2.87 15.21 7.17
N HIS A 304 -2.19 15.99 6.32
CA HIS A 304 -2.08 15.73 4.89
C HIS A 304 -0.72 16.24 4.45
N THR A 305 0.15 15.33 4.03
CA THR A 305 1.51 15.66 3.55
C THR A 305 1.44 16.18 2.13
N ASP A 306 2.23 17.19 1.78
CA ASP A 306 2.25 17.70 0.41
C ASP A 306 2.73 16.61 -0.58
N PRO A 307 2.03 16.36 -1.70
CA PRO A 307 2.49 15.40 -2.69
C PRO A 307 3.75 15.84 -3.43
N HIS A 308 4.04 17.15 -3.50
CA HIS A 308 5.11 17.74 -4.31
C HIS A 308 6.42 18.00 -3.55
N ILE A 309 6.51 17.63 -2.27
CA ILE A 309 7.77 17.71 -1.51
C ILE A 309 8.52 16.37 -1.56
N PRO A 310 9.86 16.38 -1.49
CA PRO A 310 10.67 15.15 -1.48
C PRO A 310 10.41 14.31 -0.23
N LEU A 311 10.89 13.07 -0.22
CA LEU A 311 10.77 12.18 0.95
C LEU A 311 11.61 12.66 2.13
N THR A 312 12.85 13.06 1.88
CA THR A 312 13.83 13.47 2.89
C THR A 312 14.27 14.93 2.72
N GLY A 313 14.95 15.48 3.72
CA GLY A 313 15.40 16.89 3.75
C GLY A 313 14.52 17.80 4.62
N LYS A 314 14.88 19.08 4.72
CA LYS A 314 14.25 20.05 5.64
C LYS A 314 12.76 20.32 5.35
N ASN A 315 12.36 20.28 4.08
CA ASN A 315 10.99 20.48 3.62
C ASN A 315 10.54 19.21 2.88
N SER A 316 10.15 18.18 3.64
CA SER A 316 9.96 16.83 3.11
C SER A 316 8.82 16.08 3.81
N LYS A 317 8.41 14.94 3.24
CA LYS A 317 7.40 14.06 3.83
C LYS A 317 7.86 13.54 5.19
N THR A 318 9.12 13.15 5.33
CA THR A 318 9.71 12.74 6.62
C THR A 318 9.76 13.90 7.62
N ALA A 319 10.17 15.11 7.20
CA ALA A 319 10.15 16.27 8.09
C ALA A 319 8.72 16.64 8.55
N THR A 320 7.71 16.34 7.73
CA THR A 320 6.29 16.55 8.07
C THR A 320 5.86 15.66 9.24
N VAL A 321 6.11 14.35 9.15
CA VAL A 321 5.73 13.41 10.22
C VAL A 321 6.55 13.62 11.50
N THR A 322 7.84 13.95 11.38
CA THR A 322 8.69 14.30 12.53
C THR A 322 8.19 15.58 13.22
N ARG A 323 7.74 16.58 12.46
CA ARG A 323 7.13 17.80 13.03
C ARG A 323 5.85 17.48 13.78
N ILE A 324 5.00 16.58 13.27
CA ILE A 324 3.78 16.14 13.95
C ILE A 324 4.13 15.49 15.29
N ASP A 325 5.06 14.53 15.33
CA ASP A 325 5.49 13.89 16.57
C ASP A 325 6.05 14.91 17.57
N ALA A 326 6.94 15.82 17.13
CA ALA A 326 7.51 16.86 17.99
C ALA A 326 6.44 17.82 18.54
N ARG A 327 5.47 18.23 17.71
CA ARG A 327 4.38 19.10 18.13
C ARG A 327 3.47 18.41 19.14
N MET A 328 3.15 17.14 18.91
CA MET A 328 2.35 16.35 19.87
C MET A 328 3.09 16.12 21.18
N LYS A 329 4.40 15.86 21.18
CA LYS A 329 5.22 15.80 22.40
C LYS A 329 5.17 17.12 23.19
N SER A 330 5.20 18.26 22.50
CA SER A 330 5.13 19.59 23.12
C SER A 330 3.74 19.89 23.73
N LEU A 331 2.66 19.50 23.04
CA LEU A 331 1.28 19.70 23.49
C LEU A 331 0.89 18.71 24.62
N ASN A 332 1.34 17.45 24.53
CA ASN A 332 0.92 16.34 25.36
C ASN A 332 1.89 16.08 26.53
N ARG A 333 1.96 17.02 27.47
CA ARG A 333 2.83 16.89 28.67
C ARG A 333 2.42 15.76 29.61
N GLN A 334 1.17 15.32 29.53
CA GLN A 334 0.61 14.25 30.37
C GLN A 334 0.80 12.84 29.77
N LYS A 335 1.47 12.71 28.62
CA LYS A 335 1.67 11.42 27.93
C LYS A 335 0.35 10.65 27.67
N LEU A 336 -0.72 11.39 27.37
CA LEU A 336 -2.02 10.83 27.00
C LEU A 336 -1.93 10.01 25.70
N PRO A 337 -2.85 9.05 25.47
CA PRO A 337 -2.96 8.39 24.17
C PRO A 337 -3.10 9.40 23.02
N VAL A 338 -2.41 9.14 21.92
CA VAL A 338 -2.48 9.96 20.70
C VAL A 338 -2.80 9.07 19.51
N ILE A 339 -3.77 9.50 18.73
CA ILE A 339 -4.14 8.90 17.45
C ILE A 339 -3.92 9.96 16.38
N ILE A 340 -3.14 9.64 15.36
CA ILE A 340 -2.98 10.48 14.17
C ILE A 340 -3.48 9.71 12.97
N GLY A 341 -4.00 10.42 11.98
CA GLY A 341 -4.41 9.81 10.73
C GLY A 341 -4.43 10.82 9.60
N GLY A 342 -4.14 10.34 8.40
CA GLY A 342 -4.02 11.24 7.27
C GLY A 342 -3.50 10.60 6.00
N ASP A 343 -3.64 11.38 4.93
CA ASP A 343 -3.00 11.14 3.64
C ASP A 343 -1.51 11.55 3.74
N MET A 344 -0.64 10.55 3.75
CA MET A 344 0.80 10.74 3.82
C MET A 344 1.42 11.02 2.45
N ASN A 345 0.66 10.89 1.35
CA ASN A 345 1.15 10.95 -0.02
C ASN A 345 2.40 10.09 -0.24
N SER A 346 2.55 9.01 0.52
CA SER A 346 3.71 8.13 0.52
C SER A 346 3.23 6.72 0.78
N SER A 347 3.65 5.80 -0.08
CA SER A 347 3.26 4.40 0.02
C SER A 347 4.47 3.51 0.19
N PHE A 348 4.19 2.25 0.53
CA PHE A 348 5.21 1.23 0.59
C PHE A 348 5.95 1.01 -0.75
N TYR A 349 5.45 1.50 -1.89
CA TYR A 349 6.15 1.41 -3.18
C TYR A 349 7.09 2.57 -3.49
N GLN A 350 7.10 3.59 -2.64
CA GLN A 350 7.97 4.73 -2.81
C GLN A 350 9.46 4.29 -2.80
N LEU A 351 10.29 4.93 -3.63
CA LEU A 351 11.73 4.67 -3.70
C LEU A 351 12.53 5.72 -2.90
N PRO A 352 13.55 5.31 -2.12
CA PRO A 352 13.99 3.92 -1.90
C PRO A 352 13.06 3.14 -0.97
N SER A 353 12.30 3.84 -0.12
CA SER A 353 11.34 3.23 0.80
C SER A 353 10.23 4.17 1.23
N ASN A 354 9.33 3.70 2.11
CA ASN A 354 8.31 4.55 2.71
C ASN A 354 8.87 5.23 3.98
N ILE A 355 9.93 6.01 3.77
CA ILE A 355 10.71 6.66 4.84
C ILE A 355 9.83 7.39 5.86
N PRO A 356 8.79 8.19 5.51
CA PRO A 356 7.97 8.84 6.53
C PRO A 356 7.21 7.85 7.43
N HIS A 357 6.73 6.73 6.90
CA HIS A 357 6.09 5.69 7.71
C HIS A 357 7.11 4.98 8.61
N GLU A 358 8.25 4.60 8.06
CA GLU A 358 9.37 3.96 8.79
C GLU A 358 9.83 4.86 9.96
N THR A 359 9.97 6.17 9.71
CA THR A 359 10.31 7.17 10.73
C THR A 359 9.29 7.19 11.87
N LEU A 360 7.98 7.04 11.59
CA LEU A 360 6.97 6.96 12.65
C LEU A 360 7.13 5.68 13.48
N MET A 361 7.48 4.55 12.86
CA MET A 361 7.74 3.29 13.59
C MET A 361 8.95 3.45 14.52
N GLU A 362 10.03 4.06 14.04
CA GLU A 362 11.23 4.39 14.83
C GLU A 362 10.91 5.34 16.00
N LEU A 363 10.05 6.33 15.75
CA LEU A 363 9.57 7.26 16.78
C LEU A 363 8.57 6.62 17.78
N GLY A 364 8.30 5.31 17.64
CA GLY A 364 7.52 4.54 18.60
C GLY A 364 6.01 4.53 18.34
N TRP A 365 5.58 4.90 17.12
CA TRP A 365 4.18 4.78 16.71
C TRP A 365 3.85 3.34 16.30
N THR A 366 2.57 2.99 16.34
CA THR A 366 2.03 1.72 15.84
C THR A 366 1.01 2.00 14.74
N ASP A 367 1.18 1.42 13.56
CA ASP A 367 0.21 1.46 12.47
C ASP A 367 -0.96 0.56 12.80
N ALA A 368 -2.19 1.10 12.67
CA ALA A 368 -3.41 0.34 12.88
C ALA A 368 -3.51 -0.89 11.96
N ALA A 369 -2.89 -0.84 10.79
CA ALA A 369 -2.83 -1.97 9.86
C ALA A 369 -2.01 -3.17 10.37
N SER A 370 -1.28 -3.03 11.48
CA SER A 370 -0.63 -4.16 12.17
C SER A 370 -1.60 -5.11 12.87
N SER A 371 -2.89 -4.78 12.94
CA SER A 371 -3.94 -5.63 13.49
C SER A 371 -3.93 -7.04 12.91
N ALA A 372 -4.14 -8.06 13.76
CA ALA A 372 -4.37 -9.43 13.30
C ALA A 372 -5.70 -9.58 12.53
N HIS A 373 -6.65 -8.66 12.76
CA HIS A 373 -7.92 -8.60 12.06
C HIS A 373 -7.91 -7.45 11.06
N THR A 374 -7.76 -7.76 9.77
CA THR A 374 -7.79 -6.76 8.70
C THR A 374 -8.85 -7.09 7.65
N THR A 375 -9.50 -6.06 7.13
CA THR A 375 -10.46 -6.16 6.03
C THR A 375 -9.96 -5.31 4.86
N ASN A 376 -9.91 -5.93 3.67
CA ASN A 376 -9.49 -5.31 2.41
C ASN A 376 -8.11 -4.63 2.41
N TYR A 377 -7.22 -5.01 3.33
CA TYR A 377 -5.86 -4.48 3.46
C TYR A 377 -5.03 -4.60 2.16
N LYS A 378 -5.30 -5.64 1.37
CA LYS A 378 -4.63 -5.92 0.09
C LYS A 378 -4.93 -4.90 -1.02
N TYR A 379 -5.97 -4.06 -0.87
CA TYR A 379 -6.32 -3.04 -1.85
C TYR A 379 -5.72 -1.68 -1.47
N PRO A 380 -5.44 -0.80 -2.46
CA PRO A 380 -4.92 0.53 -2.18
C PRO A 380 -5.95 1.40 -1.43
N THR A 381 -5.47 2.44 -0.75
CA THR A 381 -6.36 3.41 -0.09
C THR A 381 -6.75 4.54 -1.05
N PHE A 382 -5.92 4.82 -2.06
CA PHE A 382 -6.30 5.65 -3.19
C PHE A 382 -7.01 4.79 -4.25
N ASN A 383 -8.26 5.10 -4.53
CA ASN A 383 -9.06 4.39 -5.53
C ASN A 383 -9.12 5.11 -6.87
N GLY A 384 -8.99 6.42 -6.89
CA GLY A 384 -8.96 7.23 -8.10
C GLY A 384 -10.23 7.16 -8.97
N TYR A 385 -11.36 6.68 -8.43
CA TYR A 385 -12.57 6.28 -9.18
C TYR A 385 -12.30 5.20 -10.26
N ARG A 386 -11.35 4.28 -10.01
CA ARG A 386 -10.96 3.21 -10.96
C ARG A 386 -11.16 1.83 -10.35
N ASP A 387 -11.05 0.80 -11.18
CA ASP A 387 -11.05 -0.59 -10.72
C ASP A 387 -9.88 -0.87 -9.77
N GLN A 388 -10.17 -1.64 -8.74
CA GLN A 388 -9.24 -1.91 -7.64
C GLN A 388 -8.48 -3.21 -7.87
N ARG A 389 -7.15 -3.13 -7.81
CA ARG A 389 -6.26 -4.30 -7.86
C ARG A 389 -5.57 -4.50 -6.53
N GLN A 390 -5.23 -5.75 -6.23
CA GLN A 390 -4.51 -6.10 -5.01
C GLN A 390 -3.06 -5.66 -5.13
N THR A 391 -2.78 -4.45 -4.66
CA THR A 391 -1.45 -3.85 -4.70
C THR A 391 -0.93 -3.48 -3.32
N TRP A 392 -1.70 -3.61 -2.24
CA TRP A 392 -1.34 -3.12 -0.89
C TRP A 392 -1.04 -1.61 -0.83
N GLY A 393 -1.38 -0.83 -1.88
CA GLY A 393 -0.95 0.56 -2.09
C GLY A 393 -1.60 1.55 -1.15
N ARG A 394 -1.15 1.59 0.11
CA ARG A 394 -1.66 2.53 1.11
C ARG A 394 -0.92 3.86 1.05
N ILE A 395 -1.66 4.95 1.05
CA ILE A 395 -1.15 6.30 1.34
C ILE A 395 -1.88 6.96 2.50
N ASP A 396 -3.01 6.38 2.92
CA ASP A 396 -3.81 6.82 4.06
C ASP A 396 -3.55 5.89 5.26
N TYR A 397 -3.20 6.48 6.41
CA TYR A 397 -2.76 5.72 7.58
C TYR A 397 -3.46 6.18 8.85
N ILE A 398 -3.67 5.26 9.79
CA ILE A 398 -3.99 5.57 11.19
C ILE A 398 -2.85 5.04 12.04
N LEU A 399 -2.19 5.93 12.78
CA LEU A 399 -1.07 5.59 13.66
C LEU A 399 -1.43 5.97 15.09
N THR A 400 -0.97 5.16 16.03
CA THR A 400 -1.24 5.33 17.45
C THR A 400 0.02 5.37 18.30
N LYS A 401 -0.03 6.09 19.41
CA LYS A 401 1.04 6.17 20.41
C LYS A 401 0.42 6.24 21.81
N GLY A 402 0.96 5.46 22.75
CA GLY A 402 0.35 5.28 24.06
C GLY A 402 -0.91 4.40 24.05
N ILE A 403 -1.11 3.63 22.97
CA ILE A 403 -2.17 2.63 22.78
C ILE A 403 -1.47 1.31 22.46
N GLN A 404 -1.88 0.20 23.07
CA GLN A 404 -1.25 -1.11 22.85
C GLN A 404 -2.09 -1.94 21.89
N GLY A 405 -1.52 -2.26 20.73
CA GLY A 405 -2.17 -3.05 19.69
C GLY A 405 -3.35 -2.34 19.01
N THR A 406 -3.89 -2.99 17.98
CA THR A 406 -5.08 -2.54 17.26
C THR A 406 -6.07 -3.68 17.20
N VAL A 407 -7.35 -3.41 17.50
CA VAL A 407 -8.42 -4.43 17.52
C VAL A 407 -8.77 -4.87 16.11
N SER A 408 -8.96 -3.90 15.20
CA SER A 408 -9.30 -4.18 13.81
C SER A 408 -8.89 -3.03 12.90
N TYR A 409 -8.53 -3.35 11.66
CA TYR A 409 -8.32 -2.40 10.57
C TYR A 409 -9.22 -2.73 9.38
N GLU A 410 -9.81 -1.73 8.74
CA GLU A 410 -10.62 -1.87 7.54
C GLU A 410 -10.25 -0.77 6.54
N ASN A 411 -9.94 -1.18 5.31
CA ASN A 411 -10.00 -0.31 4.15
C ASN A 411 -11.44 -0.39 3.61
N VAL A 412 -12.22 0.68 3.77
CA VAL A 412 -13.66 0.69 3.46
C VAL A 412 -13.85 0.88 1.96
N LEU A 413 -14.20 -0.19 1.28
CA LEU A 413 -14.49 -0.25 -0.15
C LEU A 413 -15.62 -1.23 -0.40
N ASP A 414 -16.40 -0.93 -1.43
CA ASP A 414 -17.52 -1.72 -1.90
C ASP A 414 -17.25 -2.10 -3.35
N ILE A 415 -16.63 -3.27 -3.53
CA ILE A 415 -16.22 -3.81 -4.82
C ILE A 415 -16.72 -5.24 -4.98
N ASP A 416 -16.95 -5.65 -6.22
CA ASP A 416 -17.24 -7.03 -6.57
C ASP A 416 -15.97 -7.91 -6.56
N SER A 417 -16.12 -9.19 -6.93
CA SER A 417 -15.01 -10.14 -7.02
C SER A 417 -13.97 -9.80 -8.09
N SER A 418 -14.34 -9.01 -9.10
CA SER A 418 -13.44 -8.54 -10.16
C SER A 418 -12.66 -7.29 -9.76
N GLY A 419 -13.07 -6.63 -8.66
CA GLY A 419 -12.48 -5.40 -8.16
C GLY A 419 -13.13 -4.14 -8.69
N GLN A 420 -14.28 -4.25 -9.36
CA GLN A 420 -15.08 -3.10 -9.80
C GLN A 420 -15.93 -2.57 -8.66
N PHE A 421 -16.05 -1.25 -8.57
CA PHE A 421 -16.96 -0.62 -7.62
C PHE A 421 -18.42 -0.96 -7.94
N THR A 422 -19.16 -1.41 -6.93
CA THR A 422 -20.61 -1.70 -7.06
C THR A 422 -21.44 -0.40 -7.10
N SER A 423 -20.87 0.71 -6.62
CA SER A 423 -21.44 2.05 -6.70
C SER A 423 -20.33 3.11 -6.72
N THR A 424 -20.62 4.29 -7.26
CA THR A 424 -19.64 5.39 -7.32
C THR A 424 -19.17 5.78 -5.91
N PRO A 425 -17.87 5.71 -5.59
CA PRO A 425 -17.39 6.09 -4.27
C PRO A 425 -17.54 7.60 -4.03
N GLY A 426 -17.64 8.00 -2.76
CA GLY A 426 -17.80 9.43 -2.38
C GLY A 426 -16.51 10.25 -2.51
N SER A 427 -15.37 9.61 -2.73
CA SER A 427 -14.05 10.22 -2.90
C SER A 427 -13.14 9.29 -3.71
N ASP A 428 -12.10 9.86 -4.31
CA ASP A 428 -10.96 9.16 -4.91
C ASP A 428 -10.07 8.43 -3.89
N HIS A 429 -10.32 8.61 -2.59
CA HIS A 429 -9.77 7.80 -1.51
C HIS A 429 -10.85 6.98 -0.82
N ASN A 430 -10.45 5.82 -0.31
CA ASN A 430 -11.25 4.98 0.55
C ASN A 430 -11.15 5.49 2.00
N MET A 431 -12.23 5.37 2.77
CA MET A 431 -12.15 5.60 4.21
C MET A 431 -11.31 4.47 4.83
N VAL A 432 -10.31 4.82 5.65
CA VAL A 432 -9.59 3.86 6.48
C VAL A 432 -10.15 3.91 7.89
N LEU A 433 -10.57 2.77 8.43
CA LEU A 433 -11.18 2.65 9.75
C LEU A 433 -10.33 1.74 10.64
N ALA A 434 -10.13 2.14 11.88
CA ALA A 434 -9.49 1.34 12.91
C ALA A 434 -10.33 1.31 14.19
N ARG A 435 -10.27 0.18 14.90
CA ARG A 435 -10.76 0.08 16.29
C ARG A 435 -9.56 -0.10 17.20
N VAL A 436 -9.48 0.72 18.23
CA VAL A 436 -8.41 0.68 19.23
C VAL A 436 -9.01 0.71 20.62
N ARG A 437 -8.22 0.33 21.63
CA ARG A 437 -8.64 0.43 23.03
C ARG A 437 -7.81 1.48 23.73
N LEU A 438 -8.48 2.52 24.22
CA LEU A 438 -7.87 3.42 25.18
C LEU A 438 -7.63 2.62 26.45
N ARG A 439 -6.39 2.67 26.92
CA ARG A 439 -6.03 2.10 28.23
C ARG A 439 -6.94 2.63 29.28
#